data_AF-A0A392MPL7-F1
#
_entry.id   AF-A0A392MPL7-F1
#
_cell.length_a   1.000
_cell.length_b   1.000
_cell.length_c   1.000
_cell.angle_alpha   90.00
_cell.angle_beta   90.00
_cell.angle_gamma   90.00
#
_symmetry.space_group_name_H-M   'P 1'
#
loop_
_entity.id
_entity.type
_entity.pdbx_description
1 polymer ?
#
loop_
_entity_poly.entity_id
_entity_poly.type
_entity_poly.pdbx_seq_one_letter_code
_entity_poly.pdbx_strand_id
1 'polypeptide(L)'
;QLVIQYVRHRAVLGANYHRIDWTSLSDLPAPPRACMRRMNFLNGNLRFRKAVNRLCSMLSERYAKQLEKSQKLSSDKDDCRLFVQSRSSKGVHNSFSPDVEIQVSSLNGEAWDDFENKSIKTALAEILRCKMMAKLDVSSQNVQSQYEDWNRYVIL
;
A
#
# COMPACT_ATOMS: atom_id res chain seq x y z
N GLN A 1 -11.38 -0.65 -1.19
CA GLN A 1 -10.58 -0.33 -2.39
C GLN A 1 -9.47 0.68 -2.13
N LEU A 2 -9.71 1.97 -1.84
CA LEU A 2 -8.63 2.97 -1.63
C LEU A 2 -7.56 2.56 -0.60
N VAL A 3 -7.98 2.15 0.60
CA VAL A 3 -7.05 1.75 1.67
C VAL A 3 -6.21 0.55 1.24
N ILE A 4 -6.80 -0.41 0.53
CA ILE A 4 -6.14 -1.63 0.04
C ILE A 4 -4.98 -1.26 -0.89
N GLN A 5 -5.23 -0.43 -1.90
CA GLN A 5 -4.17 -0.01 -2.83
C GLN A 5 -3.09 0.81 -2.14
N TYR A 6 -3.49 1.71 -1.24
CA TYR A 6 -2.54 2.49 -0.43
C TYR A 6 -1.61 1.59 0.39
N VAL A 7 -2.15 0.61 1.13
CA VAL A 7 -1.31 -0.24 2.00
C VAL A 7 -0.46 -1.21 1.21
N ARG A 8 -0.96 -1.73 0.07
CA ARG A 8 -0.19 -2.59 -0.84
C ARG A 8 1.04 -1.86 -1.35
N HIS A 9 0.86 -0.67 -1.90
CA HIS A 9 1.96 0.13 -2.42
C HIS A 9 2.97 0.53 -1.32
N ARG A 10 2.48 0.93 -0.15
CA ARG A 10 3.32 1.24 1.03
C ARG A 10 4.12 0.03 1.51
N ALA A 11 3.54 -1.16 1.43
CA ALA A 11 4.19 -2.38 1.89
C ALA A 11 5.44 -2.70 1.06
N VAL A 12 5.37 -2.51 -0.26
CA VAL A 12 6.46 -2.73 -1.23
C VAL A 12 7.60 -1.72 -1.02
N LEU A 13 7.28 -0.46 -0.74
CA LEU A 13 8.27 0.60 -0.54
C LEU A 13 9.01 0.52 0.81
N GLY A 14 8.44 -0.18 1.78
CA GLY A 14 9.02 -0.35 3.11
C GLY A 14 8.93 0.89 4.01
N ALA A 15 9.54 0.79 5.20
CA ALA A 15 9.38 1.77 6.28
C ALA A 15 10.04 3.14 6.02
N ASN A 16 10.99 3.22 5.08
CA ASN A 16 11.79 4.41 4.82
C ASN A 16 11.13 5.39 3.83
N TYR A 17 10.00 5.03 3.23
CA TYR A 17 9.36 5.87 2.22
C TYR A 17 8.19 6.66 2.81
N HIS A 18 8.34 7.98 2.87
CA HIS A 18 7.34 8.86 3.51
C HIS A 18 6.36 9.49 2.53
N ARG A 19 6.73 9.65 1.25
CA ARG A 19 5.88 10.26 0.22
C ARG A 19 5.30 9.17 -0.66
N ILE A 20 4.06 9.30 -1.11
CA ILE A 20 3.50 8.35 -2.08
C ILE A 20 3.31 9.13 -3.38
N ASP A 21 3.84 8.59 -4.48
CA ASP A 21 3.41 9.06 -5.78
C ASP A 21 2.03 8.46 -6.06
N TRP A 22 1.02 9.31 -5.99
CA TRP A 22 -0.36 8.88 -6.20
C TRP A 22 -0.64 8.49 -7.65
N THR A 23 0.21 8.89 -8.59
CA THR A 23 0.08 8.52 -10.00
C THR A 23 0.62 7.12 -10.29
N SER A 24 1.50 6.57 -9.45
CA SER A 24 2.01 5.20 -9.56
C SER A 24 1.11 4.12 -8.93
N LEU A 25 -0.01 4.53 -8.30
CA LEU A 25 -0.98 3.59 -7.74
C LEU A 25 -1.93 3.09 -8.83
N SER A 26 -1.99 1.77 -9.01
CA SER A 26 -2.97 1.12 -9.86
C SER A 26 -4.35 1.00 -9.18
N ASP A 27 -5.40 0.82 -9.99
CA ASP A 27 -6.78 0.51 -9.56
C ASP A 27 -7.36 1.45 -8.49
N LEU A 28 -7.01 2.73 -8.58
CA LEU A 28 -7.59 3.73 -7.71
C LEU A 28 -9.08 3.90 -8.01
N PRO A 29 -9.94 4.02 -6.98
CA PRO A 29 -11.39 4.20 -7.17
C PRO A 29 -11.79 5.59 -7.66
N ALA A 30 -10.84 6.51 -7.83
CA ALA A 30 -11.04 7.87 -8.31
C ALA A 30 -9.69 8.43 -8.81
N PRO A 31 -9.65 9.61 -9.46
CA PRO A 31 -8.39 10.20 -9.90
C PRO A 31 -7.38 10.36 -8.74
N PRO A 32 -6.07 10.20 -9.00
CA PRO A 32 -5.00 10.25 -7.98
C PRO A 32 -5.13 11.39 -6.97
N ARG A 33 -5.40 12.61 -7.45
CA ARG A 33 -5.54 13.80 -6.60
C ARG A 33 -6.73 13.73 -5.64
N ALA A 34 -7.84 13.10 -6.04
CA ALA A 34 -9.00 12.90 -5.18
C ALA A 34 -8.71 11.83 -4.11
N CYS A 35 -8.12 10.70 -4.53
CA CYS A 35 -7.68 9.64 -3.62
C CYS A 35 -6.67 10.13 -2.57
N MET A 36 -5.69 10.93 -2.99
CA MET A 36 -4.72 11.59 -2.10
C MET A 36 -5.41 12.42 -1.02
N ARG A 37 -6.32 13.32 -1.42
CA ARG A 37 -7.04 14.19 -0.47
C ARG A 37 -7.87 13.37 0.51
N ARG A 38 -8.63 12.39 0.02
CA ARG A 38 -9.43 11.48 0.85
C ARG A 38 -8.55 10.74 1.86
N MET A 39 -7.40 10.21 1.44
CA MET A 39 -6.52 9.46 2.33
C MET A 39 -5.81 10.35 3.34
N ASN A 40 -5.35 11.54 2.95
CA ASN A 40 -4.74 12.52 3.85
C ASN A 40 -5.73 12.96 4.94
N PHE A 41 -6.97 13.22 4.55
CA PHE A 41 -8.05 13.56 5.48
C PHE A 41 -8.29 12.42 6.49
N LEU A 42 -8.43 11.17 6.03
CA LEU A 42 -8.61 10.01 6.91
C LEU A 42 -7.40 9.79 7.86
N ASN A 43 -6.19 9.97 7.36
CA ASN A 43 -4.94 9.88 8.14
C ASN A 43 -4.77 11.01 9.17
N GLY A 44 -5.60 12.05 9.10
CA GLY A 44 -5.74 13.04 10.17
C GLY A 44 -6.26 12.44 11.48
N ASN A 45 -7.09 11.40 11.41
CA ASN A 45 -7.55 10.68 12.59
C ASN A 45 -6.47 9.72 13.11
N LEU A 46 -6.04 9.90 14.36
CA LEU A 46 -4.95 9.13 14.96
C LEU A 46 -5.25 7.62 15.03
N ARG A 47 -6.48 7.23 15.35
CA ARG A 47 -6.88 5.82 15.46
C ARG A 47 -6.85 5.16 14.08
N PHE A 48 -7.41 5.82 13.08
CA PHE A 48 -7.35 5.37 11.69
C PHE A 48 -5.90 5.22 11.21
N ARG A 49 -5.07 6.25 11.40
CA ARG A 49 -3.66 6.23 11.01
C ARG A 49 -2.88 5.09 11.67
N LYS A 50 -3.10 4.84 12.97
CA LYS A 50 -2.46 3.71 13.68
C LYS A 50 -2.88 2.36 13.09
N ALA A 51 -4.18 2.16 12.83
CA ALA A 51 -4.68 0.92 12.24
C ALA A 51 -4.13 0.69 10.82
N VAL A 52 -4.06 1.73 9.98
CA VAL A 52 -3.47 1.66 8.64
C VAL A 52 -1.97 1.33 8.71
N ASN A 53 -1.22 1.97 9.60
CA ASN A 53 0.22 1.70 9.75
C ASN A 53 0.48 0.26 10.21
N ARG A 54 -0.33 -0.26 11.15
CA ARG A 54 -0.26 -1.66 11.57
C ARG A 54 -0.46 -2.61 10.40
N LEU A 55 -1.45 -2.34 9.54
CA LEU A 55 -1.67 -3.15 8.34
C LEU A 55 -0.51 -3.05 7.34
N CYS A 56 0.07 -1.86 7.15
CA CYS A 56 1.27 -1.69 6.33
C CYS A 56 2.43 -2.55 6.86
N SER A 57 2.71 -2.52 8.17
CA SER A 57 3.76 -3.34 8.79
C SER A 57 3.53 -4.84 8.56
N MET A 58 2.31 -5.32 8.77
CA MET A 58 1.96 -6.72 8.52
C MET A 58 2.23 -7.15 7.07
N LEU A 59 1.84 -6.31 6.10
CA LEU A 59 2.06 -6.58 4.69
C LEU A 59 3.53 -6.47 4.30
N SER A 60 4.26 -5.47 4.81
CA SER A 60 5.71 -5.34 4.60
C SER A 60 6.48 -6.57 5.09
N GLU A 61 6.16 -7.10 6.27
CA GLU A 61 6.79 -8.31 6.79
C GLU A 61 6.51 -9.53 5.88
N ARG A 62 5.28 -9.67 5.39
CA ARG A 62 4.93 -10.74 4.44
C ARG A 62 5.67 -10.59 3.12
N TYR A 63 5.73 -9.38 2.59
CA TYR A 63 6.44 -9.06 1.37
C TYR A 63 7.95 -9.36 1.50
N ALA A 64 8.58 -8.92 2.59
CA ALA A 64 9.99 -9.19 2.88
C ALA A 64 10.28 -10.71 2.95
N LYS A 65 9.45 -11.47 3.68
CA LYS A 65 9.57 -12.94 3.75
C LYS A 65 9.45 -13.60 2.38
N GLN A 66 8.63 -13.05 1.49
CA GLN A 66 8.48 -13.59 0.14
C GLN A 66 9.71 -13.31 -0.72
N LEU A 67 10.30 -12.10 -0.61
CA LEU A 67 11.54 -11.74 -1.29
C LEU A 67 12.73 -12.59 -0.80
N GLU A 68 12.84 -12.83 0.51
CA GLU A 68 13.90 -13.69 1.07
C GLU A 68 13.81 -15.12 0.54
N LYS A 69 12.59 -15.66 0.43
CA LYS A 69 12.36 -17.00 -0.11
C LYS A 69 12.73 -17.09 -1.59
N SER A 70 12.32 -16.11 -2.41
CA SER A 70 12.64 -16.12 -3.84
C SER A 70 14.15 -15.99 -4.09
N GLN A 71 14.85 -15.19 -3.29
CA GLN A 71 16.31 -15.08 -3.36
C GLN A 71 17.01 -16.40 -3.00
N LYS A 72 16.63 -17.06 -1.91
CA LYS A 72 17.21 -18.37 -1.51
C LYS A 72 17.09 -19.43 -2.60
N LEU A 73 15.92 -19.51 -3.24
CA LEU A 73 15.67 -20.45 -4.34
C LEU A 73 16.42 -20.13 -5.64
N SER A 74 16.69 -18.84 -5.90
CA SER A 74 17.56 -18.45 -7.02
C SER A 74 19.02 -18.82 -6.79
N SER A 75 19.48 -18.78 -5.53
CA SER A 75 20.86 -19.13 -5.17
C SER A 75 21.12 -20.65 -5.19
N ASP A 76 20.11 -21.47 -4.91
CA ASP A 76 20.22 -22.95 -5.00
C ASP A 76 20.23 -23.47 -6.44
N LYS A 77 20.01 -22.60 -7.45
CA LYS A 77 20.08 -22.94 -8.87
C LYS A 77 21.35 -22.46 -9.58
N ASP A 78 22.41 -22.15 -8.83
CA ASP A 78 23.71 -21.82 -9.44
C ASP A 78 24.60 -23.06 -9.58
N ASP A 79 24.27 -23.87 -10.58
CA ASP A 79 25.25 -24.66 -11.31
C ASP A 79 25.02 -24.44 -12.82
N CYS A 80 25.10 -23.19 -13.27
CA CYS A 80 25.71 -22.79 -14.55
C CYS A 80 25.68 -21.26 -14.70
N ARG A 81 26.79 -20.61 -14.37
CA ARG A 81 27.05 -19.19 -14.62
C ARG A 81 26.90 -18.84 -16.10
N LEU A 82 25.92 -18.00 -16.43
CA LEU A 82 26.00 -17.15 -17.63
C LEU A 82 26.13 -15.70 -17.19
N PHE A 83 27.35 -15.19 -17.30
CA PHE A 83 27.68 -13.78 -17.18
C PHE A 83 26.88 -12.97 -18.21
N VAL A 84 25.88 -12.22 -17.75
CA VAL A 84 25.30 -11.14 -18.57
C VAL A 84 26.22 -9.93 -18.46
N GLN A 85 26.90 -9.72 -19.58
CA GLN A 85 27.86 -8.67 -19.87
C GLN A 85 27.36 -7.27 -19.50
N SER A 86 28.09 -6.59 -18.62
CA SER A 86 27.88 -5.20 -18.25
C SER A 86 28.17 -4.27 -19.43
N ARG A 87 27.13 -3.72 -20.05
CA ARG A 87 27.25 -2.56 -20.94
C ARG A 87 27.26 -1.28 -20.11
N SER A 88 28.46 -0.77 -19.88
CA SER A 88 28.68 0.61 -19.46
C SER A 88 28.13 1.56 -20.52
N SER A 89 27.17 2.41 -20.13
CA SER A 89 26.96 3.70 -20.78
C SER A 89 26.48 4.73 -19.76
N LYS A 90 27.05 5.92 -19.93
CA LYS A 90 27.06 7.10 -19.09
C LYS A 90 25.79 7.92 -19.35
N GLY A 91 25.07 8.36 -18.32
CA GLY A 91 24.10 9.47 -18.45
C GLY A 91 22.78 9.35 -17.69
N VAL A 92 22.65 10.14 -16.61
CA VAL A 92 21.48 10.93 -16.16
C VAL A 92 20.07 10.36 -16.41
N HIS A 93 19.41 9.88 -15.35
CA HIS A 93 18.19 10.44 -14.74
C HIS A 93 17.59 9.37 -13.80
N ASN A 94 17.47 9.69 -12.50
CA ASN A 94 16.79 8.83 -11.53
C ASN A 94 15.29 8.83 -11.83
N SER A 95 14.84 7.92 -12.68
CA SER A 95 13.45 7.48 -12.73
C SER A 95 13.43 6.00 -12.34
N PHE A 96 13.27 5.74 -11.04
CA PHE A 96 12.78 4.44 -10.59
C PHE A 96 11.35 4.32 -11.11
N SER A 97 11.21 3.76 -12.30
CA SER A 97 9.92 3.27 -12.80
C SER A 97 9.65 1.95 -12.09
N PRO A 98 8.61 1.82 -11.25
CA PRO A 98 8.24 0.55 -10.68
C PRO A 98 7.35 -0.19 -11.70
N ASP A 99 7.85 -0.38 -12.91
CA ASP A 99 7.11 -1.09 -13.98
C ASP A 99 7.59 -2.53 -14.15
N VAL A 100 8.34 -3.03 -13.18
CA VAL A 100 8.48 -4.46 -13.01
C VAL A 100 7.32 -4.86 -12.11
N GLU A 101 6.21 -5.29 -12.72
CA GLU A 101 5.34 -6.29 -12.12
C GLU A 101 6.24 -7.49 -11.77
N ILE A 102 6.90 -7.42 -10.62
CA ILE A 102 7.53 -8.59 -10.05
C ILE A 102 6.35 -9.43 -9.58
N GLN A 103 5.84 -10.25 -10.50
CA GLN A 103 5.03 -11.42 -10.18
C GLN A 103 5.95 -12.34 -9.38
N VAL A 104 6.17 -12.00 -8.12
CA VAL A 104 6.69 -12.94 -7.13
C VAL A 104 5.54 -13.90 -6.90
N SER A 105 5.41 -14.89 -7.78
CA SER A 105 4.48 -15.99 -7.58
C SER A 105 4.78 -16.62 -6.22
N SER A 106 3.76 -16.73 -5.38
CA SER A 106 3.93 -17.25 -4.02
C SER A 106 4.41 -18.69 -4.07
N LEU A 107 5.63 -18.91 -3.60
CA LEU A 107 6.23 -20.23 -3.44
C LEU A 107 5.53 -21.09 -2.37
N ASN A 108 4.60 -20.52 -1.62
CA ASN A 108 3.79 -21.20 -0.61
C ASN A 108 2.28 -21.19 -0.95
N GLY A 109 1.90 -20.73 -2.15
CA GLY A 109 0.50 -20.60 -2.59
C GLY A 109 -0.24 -19.36 -2.06
N GLU A 110 0.11 -18.82 -0.89
CA GLU A 110 -0.56 -17.64 -0.32
C GLU A 110 0.14 -16.34 -0.73
N ALA A 111 -0.55 -15.45 -1.45
CA ALA A 111 0.00 -14.16 -1.87
C ALA A 111 0.32 -13.27 -0.66
N TRP A 112 1.40 -12.48 -0.73
CA TRP A 112 1.80 -11.59 0.38
C TRP A 112 0.73 -10.53 0.68
N ASP A 113 -0.05 -10.16 -0.34
CA ASP A 113 -1.15 -9.22 -0.31
C ASP A 113 -2.52 -9.93 -0.35
N ASP A 114 -2.60 -11.16 0.14
CA ASP A 114 -3.88 -11.86 0.29
C ASP A 114 -4.75 -11.21 1.38
N PHE A 115 -5.69 -10.36 0.95
CA PHE A 115 -6.67 -9.76 1.84
C PHE A 115 -7.72 -10.73 2.35
N GLU A 116 -7.77 -11.96 1.83
CA GLU A 116 -8.64 -13.00 2.36
C GLU A 116 -8.08 -13.66 3.63
N ASN A 117 -6.79 -13.47 3.91
CA ASN A 117 -6.16 -13.96 5.13
C ASN A 117 -6.84 -13.39 6.40
N LYS A 118 -7.16 -14.26 7.36
CA LYS A 118 -7.89 -13.90 8.60
C LYS A 118 -7.29 -12.72 9.36
N SER A 119 -5.97 -12.67 9.48
CA SER A 119 -5.29 -11.58 10.20
C SER A 119 -5.39 -10.24 9.46
N ILE A 120 -5.26 -10.25 8.13
CA ILE A 120 -5.38 -9.07 7.27
C ILE A 120 -6.84 -8.59 7.23
N LYS A 121 -7.82 -9.50 7.07
CA LYS A 121 -9.25 -9.18 7.18
C LYS A 121 -9.58 -8.47 8.49
N THR A 122 -9.05 -8.97 9.61
CA THR A 122 -9.30 -8.41 10.94
C THR A 122 -8.73 -6.99 11.06
N ALA A 123 -7.50 -6.77 10.58
CA ALA A 123 -6.89 -5.45 10.56
C ALA A 123 -7.67 -4.48 9.63
N LEU A 124 -8.16 -4.95 8.49
CA LEU A 124 -8.98 -4.15 7.59
C LEU A 124 -10.33 -3.77 8.22
N ALA A 125 -10.98 -4.70 8.92
CA ALA A 125 -12.22 -4.44 9.66
C ALA A 125 -12.01 -3.40 10.77
N GLU A 126 -10.87 -3.44 11.46
CA GLU A 126 -10.49 -2.42 12.45
C GLU A 126 -10.38 -1.02 11.82
N ILE A 127 -9.77 -0.90 10.63
CA ILE A 127 -9.67 0.37 9.90
C ILE A 127 -11.05 0.89 9.52
N LEU A 128 -11.95 0.02 9.03
CA LEU A 128 -13.33 0.41 8.71
C LEU A 128 -14.08 0.91 9.94
N ARG A 129 -13.89 0.26 11.09
CA ARG A 129 -14.44 0.71 12.37
C ARG A 129 -13.90 2.08 12.78
N CYS A 130 -12.58 2.33 12.63
CA CYS A 130 -11.99 3.65 12.89
C CYS A 130 -12.60 4.74 12.00
N LYS A 131 -12.82 4.44 10.72
CA LYS A 131 -13.50 5.36 9.78
C LYS A 131 -14.93 5.66 10.22
N MET A 132 -15.68 4.65 10.66
CA MET A 132 -17.06 4.81 11.13
C MET A 132 -17.12 5.67 12.40
N MET A 133 -16.25 5.41 13.38
CA MET A 133 -16.19 6.20 14.60
C MET A 133 -15.82 7.65 14.34
N ALA A 134 -14.88 7.89 13.42
CA ALA A 134 -14.53 9.25 13.00
C ALA A 134 -15.71 10.00 12.35
N LYS A 135 -16.64 9.31 11.68
CA LYS A 135 -17.89 9.92 11.19
C LYS A 135 -18.85 10.28 12.31
N LEU A 136 -18.99 9.42 13.31
CA LEU A 136 -19.90 9.64 14.45
C LEU A 136 -19.43 10.79 15.35
N ASP A 137 -18.11 10.91 15.58
CA ASP A 137 -17.53 12.00 16.36
C ASP A 137 -17.73 13.37 15.68
N VAL A 138 -17.70 13.41 14.34
CA VAL A 138 -18.00 14.62 13.56
C VAL A 138 -19.50 14.94 13.55
N SER A 139 -20.37 13.93 13.60
CA SER A 139 -21.82 14.13 13.66
C SER A 139 -22.31 14.59 15.04
N SER A 140 -21.60 14.28 16.12
CA SER A 140 -21.94 14.75 17.48
C SER A 140 -21.38 16.15 17.77
N GLN A 141 -20.30 16.54 17.10
CA GLN A 141 -19.75 17.90 17.12
C GLN A 141 -20.35 18.72 15.98
N ASN A 142 -21.55 19.24 16.19
CA ASN A 142 -22.26 20.07 15.23
C ASN A 142 -21.50 21.41 14.99
N VAL A 143 -20.59 21.42 14.00
CA VAL A 143 -20.07 22.64 13.36
C VAL A 143 -20.34 22.50 11.86
N GLN A 144 -21.38 23.21 11.41
CA GLN A 144 -22.02 23.19 10.10
C GLN A 144 -21.09 23.44 8.89
N SER A 145 -19.79 23.65 9.09
CA SER A 145 -18.81 23.95 8.03
C SER A 145 -18.08 22.72 7.45
N GLN A 146 -18.06 21.57 8.14
CA GLN A 146 -17.36 20.38 7.61
C GLN A 146 -18.24 19.52 6.69
N TYR A 147 -19.56 19.70 6.70
CA TYR A 147 -20.51 18.84 5.99
C TYR A 147 -20.45 18.98 4.45
N GLU A 148 -20.12 20.17 3.93
CA GLU A 148 -20.01 20.40 2.49
C GLU A 148 -18.85 19.65 1.84
N ASP A 149 -17.76 19.42 2.57
CA ASP A 149 -16.56 18.78 2.03
C ASP A 149 -16.68 17.24 2.10
N TRP A 150 -17.42 16.69 3.08
CA TRP A 150 -17.65 15.24 3.19
C TRP A 150 -18.51 14.67 2.05
N ASN A 151 -19.57 15.36 1.65
CA ASN A 151 -20.47 14.88 0.58
C ASN A 151 -19.94 15.20 -0.83
N ARG A 152 -19.15 16.26 -1.02
CA ARG A 152 -18.50 16.55 -2.32
C ARG A 152 -17.49 15.48 -2.76
N TYR A 153 -16.98 14.67 -1.83
CA TYR A 153 -16.04 13.60 -2.14
C TYR A 153 -16.63 12.20 -2.03
N VAL A 154 -17.94 12.04 -1.85
CA VAL A 154 -18.64 10.74 -1.94
C VAL A 154 -19.51 10.77 -3.19
N ILE A 155 -18.86 10.74 -4.34
CA ILE A 155 -19.43 10.09 -5.52
C ILE A 155 -18.67 8.79 -5.68
N LEU A 156 -19.47 7.72 -5.75
CA LEU A 156 -19.13 6.32 -5.93
C LEU A 156 -18.16 6.11 -7.09
#